data_AF-A0A7W1F4A8-F1
#
_entry.id   AF-A0A7W1F4A8-F1
#
_cell.length_a   1.000
_cell.length_b   1.000
_cell.length_c   1.000
_cell.angle_alpha   90.00
_cell.angle_beta   90.00
_cell.angle_gamma   90.00
#
_symmetry.space_group_name_H-M   'P 1'
#
loop_
_entity.id
_entity.type
_entity.pdbx_description
1 polymer ?
#
loop_
_entity_poly.entity_id
_entity_poly.type
_entity_poly.pdbx_seq_one_letter_code
_entity_poly.pdbx_strand_id
1 'polypeptide(L)'
;MTGSFACPTCGANYPLKPMLIGRPLRCTACPATFVVAADGRAALSASNRLPIAADANTASDAAQPRRGDSARLATTQPPPPPPPPSPTPTPGADPARPGGDYADLAVDVTDTQTSKPTGKSDSQRLRKTRTDRLSADQEQHRRSLAATLSMAAATALPAEPPKSVSADSDRLHKRSEPTRTAKPARESGLGKIGPAVFTDQGLREHRQLRQWWAATLGCLILITGLWFLVAMRSTQRAALEAFVAPVAAGRGRHPDRLQAIHERPWAAEVPALIALGSLHLGKTESLPLAAAAPVMASLTGLTYHRERALWTLDDARTATLWDDKRDRVSNLRRLQQAKVRFAEHALVRTQATEAGVSEAGFDLLIELIRVIPTTALRDSAARIRAGDLPVSAEICPFTGSRGVVLLDTGTSYLEREVDYEGRLLRLVGPGWPDQWRVLSLSVTARK
;
A
#
# COMPACT_ATOMS: atom_id res chain seq x y z
N MET A 1 43.71 -22.03 -9.54
CA MET A 1 42.63 -22.90 -10.06
C MET A 1 41.36 -22.08 -10.14
N THR A 2 40.64 -22.10 -11.27
CA THR A 2 39.36 -21.39 -11.44
C THR A 2 38.20 -22.36 -11.20
N GLY A 3 37.61 -22.34 -10.00
CA GLY A 3 36.42 -23.13 -9.70
C GLY A 3 35.16 -22.58 -10.38
N SER A 4 34.13 -23.41 -10.46
CA SER A 4 32.77 -23.02 -10.87
C SER A 4 31.74 -23.67 -9.94
N PHE A 5 30.58 -23.03 -9.75
CA PHE A 5 29.49 -23.55 -8.93
C PHE A 5 28.17 -23.54 -9.72
N ALA A 6 27.38 -24.61 -9.55
CA ALA A 6 26.05 -24.74 -10.15
C ALA A 6 24.97 -24.13 -9.25
N CYS A 7 23.96 -23.48 -9.84
CA CYS A 7 22.78 -23.02 -9.13
C CYS A 7 21.96 -24.22 -8.61
N PRO A 8 21.60 -24.28 -7.30
CA PRO A 8 20.93 -25.44 -6.70
C PRO A 8 19.49 -25.65 -7.20
N THR A 9 18.91 -24.70 -7.93
CA THR A 9 17.53 -24.77 -8.45
C THR A 9 17.45 -25.16 -9.92
N CYS A 10 18.49 -24.90 -10.73
CA CYS A 10 18.42 -25.06 -12.19
C CYS A 10 19.73 -25.56 -12.85
N GLY A 11 20.77 -25.86 -12.08
CA GLY A 11 22.04 -26.39 -12.61
C GLY A 11 22.93 -25.39 -13.36
N ALA A 12 22.45 -24.18 -13.67
CA ALA A 12 23.23 -23.14 -14.36
C ALA A 12 24.56 -22.87 -13.64
N ASN A 13 25.68 -22.99 -14.37
CA ASN A 13 27.03 -23.01 -13.82
C ASN A 13 27.72 -21.62 -13.94
N TYR A 14 28.34 -21.15 -12.86
CA TYR A 14 28.92 -19.81 -12.74
C TYR A 14 30.37 -19.86 -12.26
N PRO A 15 31.26 -18.94 -12.72
CA PRO A 15 32.65 -18.90 -12.28
C PRO A 15 32.76 -18.42 -10.82
N LEU A 16 33.48 -19.17 -9.98
CA LEU A 16 33.70 -18.86 -8.58
C LEU A 16 34.70 -17.71 -8.44
N LYS A 17 34.21 -16.51 -8.12
CA LYS A 17 35.03 -15.36 -7.71
C LYS A 17 35.04 -15.27 -6.17
N PRO A 18 36.18 -15.02 -5.50
CA PRO A 18 36.25 -15.00 -4.03
C PRO A 18 35.25 -14.05 -3.36
N MET A 19 34.94 -12.91 -4.00
CA MET A 19 33.99 -11.91 -3.52
C MET A 19 32.52 -12.36 -3.47
N LEU A 20 32.19 -13.56 -3.99
CA LEU A 20 30.84 -14.12 -4.00
C LEU A 20 30.58 -15.08 -2.83
N ILE A 21 31.63 -15.55 -2.16
CA ILE A 21 31.51 -16.49 -1.03
C ILE A 21 30.83 -15.78 0.16
N GLY A 22 29.86 -16.45 0.78
CA GLY A 22 29.09 -15.92 1.92
C GLY A 22 28.09 -14.81 1.57
N ARG A 23 27.94 -14.42 0.29
CA ARG A 23 26.94 -13.41 -0.14
C ARG A 23 25.71 -14.06 -0.77
N PRO A 24 24.50 -13.49 -0.57
CA PRO A 24 23.31 -13.92 -1.30
C PRO A 24 23.43 -13.52 -2.77
N LEU A 25 23.40 -14.52 -3.65
CA LEU A 25 23.39 -14.39 -5.10
C LEU A 25 21.98 -14.67 -5.61
N ARG A 26 21.61 -14.04 -6.73
CA ARG A 26 20.42 -14.38 -7.51
C ARG A 26 20.86 -15.04 -8.80
N CYS A 27 20.25 -16.18 -9.15
CA CYS A 27 20.51 -16.81 -10.44
C CYS A 27 19.98 -15.91 -11.58
N THR A 28 20.65 -15.94 -12.74
CA THR A 28 20.19 -15.23 -13.95
C THR A 28 19.26 -16.07 -14.80
N ALA A 29 19.35 -17.41 -14.74
CA ALA A 29 18.49 -18.34 -15.47
C ALA A 29 17.18 -18.66 -14.74
N CYS A 30 17.12 -18.50 -13.41
CA CYS A 30 15.90 -18.67 -12.60
C CYS A 30 15.85 -17.60 -11.50
N PRO A 31 14.67 -17.14 -11.04
CA PRO A 31 14.57 -16.00 -10.13
C PRO A 31 15.06 -16.25 -8.68
N ALA A 32 15.48 -17.47 -8.34
CA ALA A 32 15.83 -17.92 -6.99
C ALA A 32 17.13 -17.30 -6.43
N THR A 33 17.20 -17.21 -5.09
CA THR A 33 18.35 -16.72 -4.32
C THR A 33 19.02 -17.80 -3.49
N PHE A 34 20.34 -17.79 -3.45
CA PHE A 34 21.18 -18.81 -2.82
C PHE A 34 22.51 -18.21 -2.34
N VAL A 35 23.20 -18.88 -1.42
CA VAL A 35 24.52 -18.47 -0.91
C VAL A 35 25.55 -19.52 -1.31
N VAL A 36 26.76 -19.09 -1.66
CA VAL A 36 27.89 -19.99 -1.95
C VAL A 36 28.80 -20.08 -0.72
N ALA A 37 29.05 -21.29 -0.23
CA ALA A 37 29.93 -21.56 0.89
C ALA A 37 31.41 -21.65 0.46
N ALA A 38 32.33 -21.66 1.42
CA ALA A 38 33.77 -21.65 1.17
C ALA A 38 34.32 -22.92 0.50
N ASP A 39 33.55 -24.02 0.52
CA ASP A 39 33.81 -25.26 -0.22
C ASP A 39 33.36 -25.20 -1.69
N GLY A 40 32.81 -24.06 -2.13
CA GLY A 40 32.26 -23.87 -3.47
C GLY A 40 30.85 -24.43 -3.68
N ARG A 41 30.21 -25.00 -2.65
CA ARG A 41 28.82 -25.50 -2.77
C ARG A 41 27.82 -24.36 -2.60
N ALA A 42 26.77 -24.39 -3.41
CA ALA A 42 25.70 -23.42 -3.40
C ALA A 42 24.47 -23.98 -2.66
N ALA A 43 24.01 -23.30 -1.62
CA ALA A 43 22.85 -23.69 -0.82
C ALA A 43 21.73 -22.64 -0.94
N LEU A 44 20.47 -23.09 -1.01
CA LEU A 44 19.30 -22.20 -1.05
C LEU A 44 19.27 -21.30 0.19
N SER A 45 19.01 -20.01 -0.02
CA SER A 45 19.02 -19.03 1.06
C SER A 45 17.74 -19.14 1.89
N ALA A 46 17.77 -19.97 2.93
CA ALA A 46 16.64 -20.17 3.83
C ALA A 46 16.30 -18.87 4.59
N SER A 47 15.16 -18.28 4.24
CA SER A 47 14.60 -17.04 4.77
C SER A 47 15.20 -15.73 4.27
N ASN A 48 14.31 -14.77 4.01
CA ASN A 48 14.62 -13.37 3.66
C ASN A 48 14.74 -12.50 4.93
N ARG A 49 15.24 -13.07 6.03
CA ARG A 49 15.43 -12.41 7.32
C ARG A 49 16.88 -11.96 7.47
N LEU A 50 17.09 -10.65 7.39
CA LEU A 50 18.32 -10.02 7.82
C LEU A 50 18.57 -10.38 9.30
N PRO A 51 19.77 -10.85 9.69
CA PRO A 51 20.14 -10.87 11.10
C PRO A 51 20.28 -9.43 11.57
N ILE A 52 19.39 -9.00 12.48
CA ILE A 52 19.56 -7.74 13.21
C ILE A 52 20.81 -7.90 14.08
N ALA A 53 21.71 -6.93 14.05
CA ALA A 53 22.89 -6.94 14.89
C ALA A 53 22.48 -6.91 16.37
N ALA A 54 22.95 -7.87 17.15
CA ALA A 54 22.76 -7.88 18.59
C ALA A 54 23.81 -6.98 19.25
N ASP A 55 23.47 -5.70 19.43
CA ASP A 55 24.32 -4.77 20.17
C ASP A 55 24.46 -5.22 21.62
N ALA A 56 25.71 -5.35 22.08
CA ALA A 56 26.01 -5.80 23.42
C ALA A 56 25.90 -4.65 24.44
N ASN A 57 24.86 -4.67 25.28
CA ASN A 57 24.78 -3.83 26.48
C ASN A 57 23.82 -4.44 27.53
N THR A 58 24.37 -5.28 28.42
CA THR A 58 23.69 -5.69 29.65
C THR A 58 24.70 -5.85 30.78
N ALA A 59 24.59 -5.04 31.84
CA ALA A 59 25.40 -5.14 33.05
C ALA A 59 24.56 -4.70 34.27
N SER A 60 24.71 -5.43 35.38
CA SER A 60 24.02 -5.24 36.67
C SER A 60 22.48 -5.39 36.64
N ASP A 61 21.88 -6.37 37.33
CA ASP A 61 21.71 -6.56 38.79
C ASP A 61 20.32 -6.05 39.25
N ALA A 62 19.55 -6.72 40.12
CA ALA A 62 19.77 -7.99 40.84
C ALA A 62 18.40 -8.67 41.19
N ALA A 63 18.39 -9.48 42.27
CA ALA A 63 17.22 -10.03 42.97
C ALA A 63 16.53 -11.29 42.38
N GLN A 64 17.09 -12.45 42.75
CA GLN A 64 16.36 -13.71 42.96
C GLN A 64 15.36 -13.57 44.15
N PRO A 65 14.30 -14.41 44.32
CA PRO A 65 14.51 -15.83 44.63
C PRO A 65 13.46 -16.88 44.18
N ARG A 66 14.00 -18.02 43.72
CA ARG A 66 13.69 -19.43 44.09
C ARG A 66 12.27 -20.05 43.95
N ARG A 67 12.34 -21.21 43.27
CA ARG A 67 11.66 -22.51 43.51
C ARG A 67 10.19 -22.68 43.11
N GLY A 68 9.96 -23.82 42.46
CA GLY A 68 8.68 -24.28 41.91
C GLY A 68 8.91 -25.55 41.09
N ASP A 69 9.54 -26.56 41.70
CA ASP A 69 9.92 -27.80 41.01
C ASP A 69 8.67 -28.56 40.53
N SER A 70 8.66 -28.95 39.26
CA SER A 70 7.59 -29.77 38.67
C SER A 70 8.12 -30.58 37.49
N ALA A 71 8.70 -31.75 37.81
CA ALA A 71 9.10 -32.72 36.81
C ALA A 71 7.85 -33.22 36.05
N ARG A 72 7.85 -33.11 34.72
CA ARG A 72 6.96 -33.89 33.85
C ARG A 72 7.78 -34.87 33.02
N LEU A 73 7.33 -36.12 33.01
CA LEU A 73 8.00 -37.22 32.32
C LEU A 73 8.02 -36.97 30.80
N ALA A 74 9.16 -37.21 30.17
CA ALA A 74 9.30 -37.22 28.73
C ALA A 74 8.81 -38.57 28.18
N THR A 75 7.58 -38.64 27.70
CA THR A 75 7.07 -39.82 26.99
C THR A 75 7.68 -39.89 25.59
N THR A 76 8.74 -40.70 25.43
CA THR A 76 9.36 -40.96 24.12
C THR A 76 8.44 -41.81 23.25
N GLN A 77 7.71 -41.17 22.34
CA GLN A 77 6.93 -41.85 21.31
C GLN A 77 7.88 -42.42 20.23
N PRO A 78 7.78 -43.72 19.87
CA PRO A 78 8.61 -44.30 18.82
C PRO A 78 8.23 -43.76 17.43
N PRO A 79 9.18 -43.68 16.47
CA PRO A 79 8.92 -43.18 15.13
C PRO A 79 7.99 -44.13 14.35
N PRO A 80 7.14 -43.61 13.45
CA PRO A 80 6.30 -44.43 12.57
C PRO A 80 7.14 -45.20 11.55
N PRO A 81 6.67 -46.37 11.07
CA PRO A 81 7.36 -47.15 10.04
C PRO A 81 7.41 -46.39 8.70
N PRO A 82 8.41 -46.66 7.84
CA PRO A 82 8.54 -46.03 6.54
C PRO A 82 7.39 -46.44 5.60
N PRO A 83 6.92 -45.53 4.71
CA PRO A 83 5.90 -45.86 3.73
C PRO A 83 6.43 -46.84 2.66
N PRO A 84 5.57 -47.68 2.06
CA PRO A 84 5.97 -48.57 0.97
C PRO A 84 6.35 -47.78 -0.29
N PRO A 85 7.21 -48.34 -1.17
CA PRO A 85 7.65 -47.67 -2.40
C PRO A 85 6.50 -47.48 -3.39
N SER A 86 6.38 -46.27 -3.94
CA SER A 86 5.43 -45.96 -5.01
C SER A 86 5.76 -46.76 -6.30
N PRO A 87 4.74 -47.25 -7.03
CA PRO A 87 4.96 -47.99 -8.28
C PRO A 87 5.51 -47.08 -9.40
N THR A 88 6.41 -47.64 -10.20
CA THR A 88 6.97 -46.99 -11.40
C THR A 88 5.88 -46.69 -12.44
N PRO A 89 5.81 -45.48 -13.02
CA PRO A 89 4.86 -45.17 -14.08
C PRO A 89 5.26 -45.85 -15.40
N THR A 90 4.35 -46.65 -15.97
CA THR A 90 4.47 -47.23 -17.31
C THR A 90 4.37 -46.14 -18.39
N PRO A 91 5.17 -46.19 -19.48
CA PRO A 91 5.00 -45.28 -20.61
C PRO A 91 3.66 -45.53 -21.33
N GLY A 92 2.76 -44.53 -21.30
CA GLY A 92 1.53 -44.52 -22.10
C GLY A 92 1.77 -43.92 -23.48
N ALA A 93 1.13 -44.48 -24.51
CA ALA A 93 1.34 -44.09 -25.91
C ALA A 93 0.58 -42.83 -26.33
N ASP A 94 1.05 -42.18 -27.41
CA ASP A 94 0.40 -41.01 -28.03
C ASP A 94 -1.02 -41.32 -28.54
N PRO A 95 -2.03 -40.51 -28.18
CA PRO A 95 -3.32 -40.50 -28.87
C PRO A 95 -3.24 -39.66 -30.16
N ALA A 96 -3.74 -40.22 -31.26
CA ALA A 96 -3.68 -39.58 -32.58
C ALA A 96 -4.50 -38.27 -32.66
N ARG A 97 -4.01 -37.35 -33.49
CA ARG A 97 -4.56 -36.00 -33.73
C ARG A 97 -5.75 -36.05 -34.72
N PRO A 98 -6.99 -35.71 -34.32
CA PRO A 98 -8.09 -35.54 -35.25
C PRO A 98 -7.88 -34.30 -36.14
N GLY A 99 -8.23 -34.39 -37.42
CA GLY A 99 -8.39 -33.22 -38.28
C GLY A 99 -9.66 -32.45 -37.92
N GLY A 100 -9.64 -31.14 -38.04
CA GLY A 100 -10.81 -30.28 -37.89
C GLY A 100 -11.05 -29.49 -39.16
N ASP A 101 -12.09 -29.85 -39.90
CA ASP A 101 -12.55 -29.09 -41.06
C ASP A 101 -13.19 -27.77 -40.59
N TYR A 102 -12.70 -26.65 -41.10
CA TYR A 102 -13.31 -25.34 -40.89
C TYR A 102 -14.15 -24.98 -42.12
N ALA A 103 -15.44 -25.35 -42.07
CA ALA A 103 -16.43 -24.95 -43.06
C ALA A 103 -16.93 -23.51 -42.83
N ASP A 104 -17.43 -22.89 -43.90
CA ASP A 104 -17.75 -21.47 -43.96
C ASP A 104 -18.78 -20.97 -42.94
N LEU A 105 -18.48 -19.80 -42.36
CA LEU A 105 -19.48 -18.85 -41.87
C LEU A 105 -19.16 -17.46 -42.42
N ALA A 106 -19.58 -17.22 -43.66
CA ALA A 106 -19.61 -15.87 -44.22
C ALA A 106 -20.61 -15.00 -43.46
N VAL A 107 -20.20 -13.77 -43.13
CA VAL A 107 -21.08 -12.74 -42.58
C VAL A 107 -21.13 -11.60 -43.58
N ASP A 108 -22.31 -11.37 -44.17
CA ASP A 108 -22.54 -10.22 -45.03
C ASP A 108 -22.31 -8.91 -44.25
N VAL A 109 -21.40 -8.10 -44.76
CA VAL A 109 -21.23 -6.70 -44.35
C VAL A 109 -21.54 -5.85 -45.57
N THR A 110 -22.79 -5.35 -45.61
CA THR A 110 -23.31 -4.61 -46.76
C THR A 110 -22.51 -3.32 -47.02
N ASP A 111 -22.28 -3.00 -48.30
CA ASP A 111 -21.60 -1.79 -48.74
C ASP A 111 -22.14 -0.49 -48.09
N THR A 112 -21.24 0.45 -47.82
CA THR A 112 -21.57 1.88 -47.79
C THR A 112 -20.41 2.66 -48.40
N GLN A 113 -20.72 3.54 -49.35
CA GLN A 113 -19.79 3.86 -50.43
C GLN A 113 -18.63 4.82 -50.06
N THR A 114 -17.50 4.52 -50.69
CA THR A 114 -16.30 5.38 -50.80
C THR A 114 -16.63 6.82 -51.19
N SER A 115 -16.14 7.80 -50.43
CA SER A 115 -15.85 9.15 -50.94
C SER A 115 -14.44 9.58 -50.51
N LYS A 116 -13.71 10.28 -51.40
CA LYS A 116 -12.25 10.38 -51.37
C LYS A 116 -11.76 11.83 -51.50
N PRO A 117 -11.35 12.49 -50.40
CA PRO A 117 -10.70 13.80 -50.46
C PRO A 117 -9.17 13.68 -50.32
N THR A 118 -8.44 13.92 -51.42
CA THR A 118 -6.97 14.05 -51.39
C THR A 118 -6.54 15.44 -50.91
N GLY A 119 -6.43 15.63 -49.58
CA GLY A 119 -5.99 16.88 -48.96
C GLY A 119 -4.57 16.80 -48.35
N LYS A 120 -3.71 17.78 -48.65
CA LYS A 120 -2.31 17.82 -48.14
C LYS A 120 -2.19 18.61 -46.82
N SER A 121 -1.97 17.88 -45.72
CA SER A 121 -1.10 18.27 -44.59
C SER A 121 -1.34 19.61 -43.86
N ASP A 122 -2.54 19.91 -43.38
CA ASP A 122 -2.75 21.01 -42.40
C ASP A 122 -2.36 20.65 -40.96
N SER A 123 -2.35 19.36 -40.62
CA SER A 123 -2.12 18.86 -39.25
C SER A 123 -0.76 19.21 -38.64
N GLN A 124 0.24 19.57 -39.46
CA GLN A 124 1.53 20.07 -38.97
C GLN A 124 1.51 21.56 -38.61
N ARG A 125 0.72 22.41 -39.30
CA ARG A 125 0.61 23.84 -38.97
C ARG A 125 -0.07 24.06 -37.62
N LEU A 126 -1.12 23.28 -37.32
CA LEU A 126 -1.86 23.35 -36.06
C LEU A 126 -1.07 22.89 -34.82
N ARG A 127 -0.03 22.07 -34.98
CA ARG A 127 0.82 21.67 -33.84
C ARG A 127 1.79 22.79 -33.42
N LYS A 128 2.37 23.52 -34.37
CA LYS A 128 3.35 24.58 -34.08
C LYS A 128 2.71 25.79 -33.40
N THR A 129 1.54 26.22 -33.86
CA THR A 129 0.82 27.34 -33.22
C THR A 129 0.29 27.05 -31.82
N ARG A 130 0.23 25.77 -31.40
CA ARG A 130 -0.19 25.39 -30.03
C ARG A 130 0.96 25.40 -29.02
N THR A 131 2.19 25.08 -29.42
CA THR A 131 3.37 25.20 -28.54
C THR A 131 3.67 26.64 -28.20
N ASP A 132 3.62 27.51 -29.21
CA ASP A 132 4.10 28.89 -29.10
C ASP A 132 3.16 29.73 -28.19
N ARG A 133 1.86 29.41 -28.18
CA ARG A 133 0.87 29.98 -27.25
C ARG A 133 1.08 29.52 -25.80
N LEU A 134 1.42 28.23 -25.58
CA LEU A 134 1.70 27.70 -24.25
C LEU A 134 2.95 28.34 -23.60
N SER A 135 3.97 28.68 -24.39
CA SER A 135 5.10 29.46 -23.90
C SER A 135 4.72 30.90 -23.52
N ALA A 136 3.85 31.56 -24.30
CA ALA A 136 3.41 32.91 -24.01
C ALA A 136 2.62 33.01 -22.69
N ASP A 137 1.66 32.11 -22.45
CA ASP A 137 0.90 32.04 -21.19
C ASP A 137 1.82 31.78 -19.98
N GLN A 138 2.80 30.87 -20.12
CA GLN A 138 3.77 30.61 -19.05
C GLN A 138 4.65 31.82 -18.74
N GLU A 139 5.06 32.59 -19.74
CA GLU A 139 5.84 33.80 -19.51
C GLU A 139 5.00 34.92 -18.89
N GLN A 140 3.76 35.10 -19.34
CA GLN A 140 2.82 36.05 -18.75
C GLN A 140 2.50 35.71 -17.28
N HIS A 141 2.37 34.41 -16.95
CA HIS A 141 2.18 33.95 -15.58
C HIS A 141 3.45 34.10 -14.71
N ARG A 142 4.65 34.00 -15.30
CA ARG A 142 5.90 34.36 -14.59
C ARG A 142 5.99 35.86 -14.31
N ARG A 143 5.60 36.71 -15.27
CA ARG A 143 5.59 38.17 -15.12
C ARG A 143 4.58 38.62 -14.05
N SER A 144 3.39 38.02 -13.96
CA SER A 144 2.40 38.35 -12.92
C SER A 144 2.82 37.93 -11.51
N LEU A 145 3.50 36.78 -11.37
CA LEU A 145 4.10 36.34 -10.10
C LEU A 145 5.27 37.24 -9.68
N ALA A 146 6.13 37.66 -10.62
CA ALA A 146 7.21 38.60 -10.33
C ALA A 146 6.65 39.97 -9.86
N ALA A 147 5.62 40.48 -10.53
CA ALA A 147 4.97 41.74 -10.16
C ALA A 147 4.34 41.68 -8.75
N THR A 148 3.58 40.62 -8.44
CA THR A 148 2.97 40.46 -7.11
C THR A 148 4.00 40.29 -6.00
N LEU A 149 5.11 39.58 -6.24
CA LEU A 149 6.23 39.51 -5.30
C LEU A 149 6.93 40.86 -5.09
N SER A 150 7.14 41.65 -6.15
CA SER A 150 7.70 43.00 -6.02
C SER A 150 6.78 43.96 -5.26
N MET A 151 5.46 43.87 -5.45
CA MET A 151 4.49 44.65 -4.66
C MET A 151 4.51 44.25 -3.18
N ALA A 152 4.53 42.95 -2.88
CA ALA A 152 4.58 42.44 -1.51
C ALA A 152 5.88 42.86 -0.78
N ALA A 153 7.02 42.85 -1.49
CA ALA A 153 8.28 43.35 -0.95
C ALA A 153 8.24 44.87 -0.69
N ALA A 154 7.66 45.66 -1.61
CA ALA A 154 7.52 47.10 -1.46
C ALA A 154 6.60 47.49 -0.28
N THR A 155 5.51 46.74 -0.04
CA THR A 155 4.60 47.00 1.10
C THR A 155 5.12 46.52 2.45
N ALA A 156 6.16 45.66 2.49
CA ALA A 156 6.77 45.21 3.74
C ALA A 156 7.79 46.20 4.32
N LEU A 157 8.44 47.02 3.48
CA LEU A 157 9.55 47.90 3.87
C LEU A 157 9.18 49.13 4.75
N PRO A 158 8.00 49.78 4.67
CA PRO A 158 7.68 50.97 5.48
C PRO A 158 7.09 50.64 6.87
N ALA A 159 7.13 49.38 7.31
CA ALA A 159 6.37 48.90 8.47
C ALA A 159 7.09 48.96 9.84
N GLU A 160 8.25 49.61 9.94
CA GLU A 160 8.97 49.81 11.21
C GLU A 160 8.72 51.21 11.81
N PRO A 161 7.79 51.37 12.78
CA PRO A 161 7.60 52.63 13.48
C PRO A 161 8.72 52.87 14.50
N PRO A 162 9.38 54.05 14.51
CA PRO A 162 10.38 54.38 15.53
C PRO A 162 9.70 54.51 16.90
N LYS A 163 10.04 53.63 17.84
CA LYS A 163 9.55 53.71 19.22
C LYS A 163 10.17 54.91 19.94
N SER A 164 9.33 55.92 20.16
CA SER A 164 9.67 57.14 20.90
C SER A 164 10.02 56.86 22.36
N VAL A 165 10.74 57.80 22.96
CA VAL A 165 11.17 57.75 24.37
C VAL A 165 10.22 58.57 25.22
N SER A 166 9.52 57.90 26.13
CA SER A 166 8.81 58.48 27.28
C SER A 166 8.91 57.46 28.42
N ALA A 167 9.72 57.70 29.44
CA ALA A 167 9.40 58.53 30.61
C ALA A 167 8.61 57.73 31.65
N ASP A 168 9.36 57.11 32.57
CA ASP A 168 8.82 56.50 33.79
C ASP A 168 9.84 56.69 34.92
N SER A 169 10.09 57.97 35.21
CA SER A 169 11.05 58.43 36.21
C SER A 169 10.33 58.80 37.51
N ASP A 170 9.85 57.82 38.27
CA ASP A 170 9.53 58.04 39.68
C ASP A 170 9.42 56.75 40.52
N ARG A 171 10.42 56.53 41.40
CA ARG A 171 10.32 55.87 42.72
C ARG A 171 11.70 55.77 43.39
N LEU A 172 12.19 56.93 43.83
CA LEU A 172 13.28 57.00 44.80
C LEU A 172 12.73 56.94 46.24
N HIS A 173 13.57 56.47 47.18
CA HIS A 173 13.26 56.24 48.60
C HIS A 173 12.25 55.06 48.83
N LYS A 174 12.25 54.34 49.97
CA LYS A 174 12.79 54.69 51.30
C LYS A 174 13.01 53.45 52.21
N ARG A 175 14.26 52.99 52.41
CA ARG A 175 14.75 52.55 53.75
C ARG A 175 16.26 52.31 53.81
N SER A 176 16.82 52.62 54.98
CA SER A 176 18.22 52.46 55.39
C SER A 176 18.41 51.26 56.33
N GLU A 177 19.54 50.56 56.19
CA GLU A 177 20.61 50.24 57.19
C GLU A 177 20.31 50.19 58.71
N PRO A 178 21.18 49.58 59.58
CA PRO A 178 22.61 49.21 59.37
C PRO A 178 23.15 47.86 59.94
N THR A 179 24.42 47.52 59.58
CA THR A 179 25.37 46.62 60.32
C THR A 179 25.03 45.11 60.45
N ARG A 180 25.92 44.12 60.70
CA ARG A 180 27.37 43.95 61.07
C ARG A 180 27.76 42.45 60.80
N THR A 181 28.99 41.88 60.75
CA THR A 181 30.43 42.31 60.78
C THR A 181 31.33 41.17 60.20
N ALA A 182 32.47 41.50 59.55
CA ALA A 182 33.66 40.63 59.30
C ALA A 182 33.48 39.36 58.41
N LYS A 183 34.51 38.75 57.80
CA LYS A 183 35.98 38.88 57.86
C LYS A 183 36.59 38.50 56.46
N PRO A 184 37.73 39.07 56.00
CA PRO A 184 38.22 38.86 54.63
C PRO A 184 39.16 37.65 54.46
N ALA A 185 39.24 37.10 53.23
CA ALA A 185 40.18 36.05 52.85
C ALA A 185 40.73 36.23 51.42
N ARG A 186 42.00 36.66 51.35
CA ARG A 186 42.98 36.60 50.24
C ARG A 186 42.52 36.80 48.79
N GLU A 187 43.03 37.87 48.20
CA GLU A 187 43.00 38.15 46.76
C GLU A 187 43.85 37.15 45.94
N SER A 188 43.41 36.87 44.72
CA SER A 188 44.31 36.47 43.63
C SER A 188 43.76 36.94 42.27
N GLY A 189 44.59 37.68 41.51
CA GLY A 189 44.48 37.77 40.05
C GLY A 189 43.31 38.53 39.40
N LEU A 190 42.40 39.18 40.13
CA LEU A 190 41.33 39.99 39.51
C LEU A 190 41.85 41.35 39.06
N GLY A 191 42.17 41.47 37.77
CA GLY A 191 42.51 42.73 37.11
C GLY A 191 41.38 43.75 37.22
N LYS A 192 41.73 45.04 37.28
CA LYS A 192 40.84 46.18 37.60
C LYS A 192 39.49 46.14 36.86
N ILE A 193 38.48 45.57 37.52
CA ILE A 193 37.08 45.75 37.12
C ILE A 193 36.72 47.20 37.44
N GLY A 194 36.64 48.03 36.40
CA GLY A 194 36.13 49.39 36.52
C GLY A 194 34.69 49.39 37.07
N PRO A 195 34.21 50.51 37.65
CA PRO A 195 32.84 50.58 38.16
C PRO A 195 31.87 50.15 37.06
N ALA A 196 31.06 49.12 37.36
CA ALA A 196 30.13 48.54 36.40
C ALA A 196 29.06 49.58 36.05
N VAL A 197 29.29 50.34 34.98
CA VAL A 197 28.30 51.26 34.42
C VAL A 197 27.16 50.41 33.89
N PHE A 198 26.04 50.40 34.62
CA PHE A 198 24.79 49.77 34.19
C PHE A 198 24.20 50.58 33.02
N THR A 199 24.79 50.47 31.84
CA THR A 199 24.17 50.97 30.61
C THR A 199 22.96 50.09 30.29
N ASP A 200 21.85 50.71 29.89
CA ASP A 200 20.61 50.00 29.51
C ASP A 200 20.77 49.04 28.33
N GLN A 201 21.95 49.00 27.68
CA GLN A 201 22.31 48.07 26.62
C GLN A 201 22.04 46.62 27.03
N GLY A 202 22.48 46.17 28.22
CA GLY A 202 22.23 44.80 28.68
C GLY A 202 20.75 44.46 28.85
N LEU A 203 19.92 45.43 29.26
CA LEU A 203 18.47 45.26 29.34
C LEU A 203 17.81 45.24 27.95
N ARG A 204 18.34 45.98 26.97
CA ARG A 204 17.87 45.97 25.57
C ARG A 204 18.25 44.66 24.89
N GLU A 205 19.50 44.23 25.01
CA GLU A 205 20.02 42.96 24.49
C GLU A 205 19.25 41.77 25.05
N HIS A 206 19.04 41.70 26.38
CA HIS A 206 18.25 40.62 26.98
C HIS A 206 16.79 40.62 26.51
N ARG A 207 16.17 41.79 26.28
CA ARG A 207 14.81 41.88 25.69
C ARG A 207 14.80 41.41 24.24
N GLN A 208 15.76 41.82 23.42
CA GLN A 208 15.89 41.43 22.02
C GLN A 208 16.18 39.92 21.88
N LEU A 209 17.10 39.39 22.67
CA LEU A 209 17.42 37.96 22.73
C LEU A 209 16.17 37.15 23.12
N ARG A 210 15.42 37.58 24.14
CA ARG A 210 14.17 36.92 24.57
C ARG A 210 13.08 36.99 23.49
N GLN A 211 12.97 38.09 22.75
CA GLN A 211 12.07 38.19 21.59
C GLN A 211 12.49 37.26 20.46
N TRP A 212 13.79 37.14 20.17
CA TRP A 212 14.32 36.25 19.14
C TRP A 212 14.14 34.77 19.50
N TRP A 213 14.35 34.38 20.76
CA TRP A 213 14.01 33.05 21.27
C TRP A 213 12.51 32.75 21.21
N ALA A 214 11.65 33.72 21.54
CA ALA A 214 10.20 33.55 21.41
C ALA A 214 9.77 33.37 19.94
N ALA A 215 10.36 34.14 19.02
CA ALA A 215 10.08 34.05 17.59
C ALA A 215 10.56 32.73 16.97
N THR A 216 11.77 32.27 17.31
CA THR A 216 12.31 30.99 16.82
C THR A 216 11.55 29.79 17.39
N LEU A 217 11.19 29.80 18.68
CA LEU A 217 10.34 28.78 19.29
C LEU A 217 8.93 28.75 18.66
N GLY A 218 8.32 29.91 18.44
CA GLY A 218 7.02 30.01 17.76
C GLY A 218 7.06 29.51 16.32
N CYS A 219 8.12 29.84 15.57
CA CYS A 219 8.36 29.33 14.22
C CYS A 219 8.52 27.80 14.21
N LEU A 220 9.30 27.24 15.15
CA LEU A 220 9.49 25.80 15.28
C LEU A 220 8.17 25.09 15.60
N ILE A 221 7.37 25.59 16.55
CA ILE A 221 6.04 25.05 16.87
C ILE A 221 5.12 25.08 15.64
N LEU A 222 5.13 26.16 14.85
CA LEU A 222 4.33 26.27 13.63
C LEU A 222 4.77 25.26 12.57
N ILE A 223 6.08 25.08 12.36
CA ILE A 223 6.63 24.08 11.43
C ILE A 223 6.29 22.66 11.90
N THR A 224 6.45 22.35 13.18
CA THR A 224 6.09 21.03 13.73
C THR A 224 4.59 20.76 13.63
N GLY A 225 3.74 21.77 13.90
CA GLY A 225 2.29 21.67 13.73
C GLY A 225 1.87 21.48 12.28
N LEU A 226 2.48 22.20 11.34
CA LEU A 226 2.24 22.03 9.90
C LEU A 226 2.70 20.65 9.41
N TRP A 227 3.87 20.19 9.85
CA TRP A 227 4.37 18.85 9.56
C TRP A 227 3.45 17.77 10.15
N PHE A 228 2.95 17.96 11.37
CA PHE A 228 1.98 17.05 12.00
C PHE A 228 0.65 17.00 11.24
N LEU A 229 0.13 18.14 10.76
CA LEU A 229 -1.05 18.18 9.89
C LEU A 229 -0.82 17.45 8.54
N VAL A 230 0.40 17.48 8.01
CA VAL A 230 0.78 16.71 6.81
C VAL A 230 0.98 15.22 7.13
N ALA A 231 1.53 14.87 8.29
CA ALA A 231 1.71 13.50 8.77
C ALA A 231 0.37 12.83 9.14
N MET A 232 -0.63 13.62 9.55
CA MET A 232 -2.03 13.19 9.70
C MET A 232 -2.78 13.03 8.35
N ARG A 233 -2.09 13.06 7.20
CA ARG A 233 -2.64 12.50 5.95
C ARG A 233 -2.99 11.03 6.19
N SER A 234 -4.28 10.73 6.21
CA SER A 234 -4.80 9.40 6.52
C SER A 234 -4.18 8.33 5.59
N THR A 235 -3.91 7.14 6.13
CA THR A 235 -3.29 6.05 5.36
C THR A 235 -4.20 5.58 4.20
N GLN A 236 -5.51 5.75 4.36
CA GLN A 236 -6.52 5.65 3.32
C GLN A 236 -6.24 6.62 2.14
N ARG A 237 -5.96 7.88 2.44
CA ARG A 237 -5.62 8.89 1.41
C ARG A 237 -4.30 8.59 0.74
N ALA A 238 -3.28 8.18 1.50
CA ALA A 238 -1.97 7.80 0.94
C ALA A 238 -2.09 6.61 -0.03
N ALA A 239 -2.94 5.63 0.27
CA ALA A 239 -3.23 4.52 -0.64
C ALA A 239 -4.01 4.92 -1.90
N LEU A 240 -4.93 5.88 -1.80
CA LEU A 240 -5.60 6.44 -2.99
C LEU A 240 -4.65 7.27 -3.86
N GLU A 241 -3.80 8.10 -3.25
CA GLU A 241 -2.73 8.83 -3.95
C GLU A 241 -1.73 7.86 -4.62
N ALA A 242 -1.44 6.70 -4.00
CA ALA A 242 -0.65 5.62 -4.60
C ALA A 242 -1.40 4.86 -5.72
N PHE A 243 -2.71 4.65 -5.59
CA PHE A 243 -3.54 3.99 -6.60
C PHE A 243 -3.59 4.79 -7.91
N VAL A 244 -3.68 6.12 -7.85
CA VAL A 244 -3.65 6.99 -9.05
C VAL A 244 -2.26 7.54 -9.43
N ALA A 245 -1.21 7.19 -8.70
CA ALA A 245 0.15 7.69 -8.94
C ALA A 245 0.63 7.49 -10.39
N PRO A 246 1.45 8.37 -10.97
CA PRO A 246 1.96 8.19 -12.33
C PRO A 246 2.67 6.84 -12.47
N VAL A 247 2.38 6.12 -13.56
CA VAL A 247 3.05 4.85 -13.87
C VAL A 247 4.51 5.15 -14.22
N ALA A 248 5.45 4.39 -13.65
CA ALA A 248 6.88 4.55 -13.91
C ALA A 248 7.19 4.50 -15.41
N ALA A 249 8.07 5.38 -15.89
CA ALA A 249 8.22 5.72 -17.31
C ALA A 249 8.39 4.51 -18.26
N GLY A 250 9.06 3.44 -17.82
CA GLY A 250 9.22 2.20 -18.59
C GLY A 250 7.92 1.46 -18.90
N ARG A 251 6.90 1.56 -18.04
CA ARG A 251 5.53 1.04 -18.26
C ARG A 251 4.49 2.14 -18.51
N GLY A 252 4.93 3.38 -18.76
CA GLY A 252 4.03 4.53 -18.96
C GLY A 252 3.42 4.62 -20.37
N ARG A 253 3.71 3.67 -21.26
CA ARG A 253 3.26 3.64 -22.66
C ARG A 253 2.13 2.63 -22.85
N HIS A 254 1.45 2.71 -24.00
CA HIS A 254 0.50 1.68 -24.44
C HIS A 254 1.28 0.43 -24.87
N PRO A 255 0.82 -0.81 -24.53
CA PRO A 255 -0.38 -1.15 -23.75
C PRO A 255 -0.15 -1.21 -22.22
N ASP A 256 1.10 -1.22 -21.76
CA ASP A 256 1.49 -1.54 -20.37
C ASP A 256 0.91 -0.59 -19.30
N ARG A 257 0.64 0.68 -19.63
CA ARG A 257 0.14 1.70 -18.68
C ARG A 257 -1.14 1.25 -18.00
N LEU A 258 -2.05 0.63 -18.73
CA LEU A 258 -3.33 0.17 -18.19
C LEU A 258 -3.13 -1.02 -17.24
N GLN A 259 -2.38 -2.04 -17.66
CA GLN A 259 -2.05 -3.20 -16.83
C GLN A 259 -1.34 -2.80 -15.53
N ALA A 260 -0.38 -1.86 -15.59
CA ALA A 260 0.34 -1.35 -14.43
C ALA A 260 -0.53 -0.51 -13.45
N ILE A 261 -1.74 -0.11 -13.85
CA ILE A 261 -2.77 0.44 -12.95
C ILE A 261 -3.62 -0.69 -12.36
N HIS A 262 -4.07 -1.65 -13.18
CA HIS A 262 -4.83 -2.83 -12.71
C HIS A 262 -4.04 -3.76 -11.77
N GLU A 263 -2.72 -3.66 -11.65
CA GLU A 263 -1.90 -4.35 -10.63
C GLU A 263 -2.03 -3.78 -9.19
N ARG A 264 -2.53 -2.54 -9.05
CA ARG A 264 -2.61 -1.79 -7.79
C ARG A 264 -3.82 -2.12 -6.91
N PRO A 265 -5.06 -2.24 -7.42
CA PRO A 265 -6.24 -2.54 -6.59
C PRO A 265 -6.23 -3.97 -6.03
N TRP A 266 -7.29 -4.32 -5.30
CA TRP A 266 -7.57 -5.69 -4.88
C TRP A 266 -8.14 -6.52 -6.03
N ALA A 267 -9.13 -5.97 -6.74
CA ALA A 267 -9.81 -6.60 -7.86
C ALA A 267 -9.30 -6.10 -9.21
N ALA A 268 -9.09 -7.01 -10.16
CA ALA A 268 -8.69 -6.67 -11.53
C ALA A 268 -9.72 -5.79 -12.26
N GLU A 269 -11.02 -5.95 -11.95
CA GLU A 269 -12.16 -5.27 -12.58
C GLU A 269 -12.30 -3.77 -12.22
N VAL A 270 -11.47 -3.25 -11.30
CA VAL A 270 -11.50 -1.83 -10.89
C VAL A 270 -11.09 -0.91 -12.05
N PRO A 271 -11.91 0.08 -12.44
CA PRO A 271 -11.56 1.05 -13.48
C PRO A 271 -10.27 1.82 -13.22
N ALA A 272 -9.47 2.02 -14.28
CA ALA A 272 -8.18 2.68 -14.20
C ALA A 272 -8.28 4.21 -14.05
N LEU A 273 -8.53 4.70 -12.83
CA LEU A 273 -8.40 6.13 -12.52
C LEU A 273 -6.93 6.57 -12.51
N ILE A 274 -6.67 7.74 -13.12
CA ILE A 274 -5.36 8.41 -13.13
C ILE A 274 -5.36 9.74 -12.38
N ALA A 275 -6.54 10.23 -11.99
CA ALA A 275 -6.72 11.37 -11.10
C ALA A 275 -8.04 11.21 -10.31
N LEU A 276 -8.06 11.76 -9.10
CA LEU A 276 -9.21 11.67 -8.18
C LEU A 276 -10.05 12.96 -8.13
N GLY A 277 -9.53 14.09 -8.61
CA GLY A 277 -10.23 15.38 -8.52
C GLY A 277 -10.57 15.75 -7.08
N SER A 278 -11.87 15.84 -6.78
CA SER A 278 -12.38 15.97 -5.41
C SER A 278 -12.62 14.58 -4.78
N LEU A 279 -12.21 14.41 -3.53
CA LEU A 279 -12.26 13.13 -2.81
C LEU A 279 -12.82 13.36 -1.39
N HIS A 280 -13.81 12.55 -1.01
CA HIS A 280 -14.34 12.44 0.34
C HIS A 280 -14.12 11.02 0.85
N LEU A 281 -13.56 10.89 2.06
CA LEU A 281 -13.40 9.62 2.76
C LEU A 281 -14.54 9.48 3.77
N GLY A 282 -15.22 8.33 3.74
CA GLY A 282 -16.21 7.95 4.73
C GLY A 282 -15.57 7.38 6.00
N LYS A 283 -16.42 7.08 6.99
CA LYS A 283 -16.00 6.43 8.24
C LYS A 283 -15.35 5.08 7.95
N THR A 284 -14.22 4.79 8.61
CA THR A 284 -13.63 3.44 8.58
C THR A 284 -14.41 2.51 9.50
N GLU A 285 -14.75 1.33 8.99
CA GLU A 285 -15.46 0.26 9.71
C GLU A 285 -14.56 -0.97 9.80
N SER A 286 -14.51 -1.62 10.96
CA SER A 286 -13.70 -2.82 11.20
C SER A 286 -14.60 -4.03 11.37
N LEU A 287 -14.42 -5.02 10.51
CA LEU A 287 -15.23 -6.23 10.41
C LEU A 287 -14.40 -7.42 10.93
N PRO A 288 -14.75 -8.03 12.08
CA PRO A 288 -14.02 -9.20 12.58
C PRO A 288 -14.27 -10.41 11.67
N LEU A 289 -13.19 -11.02 11.18
CA LEU A 289 -13.26 -12.14 10.22
C LEU A 289 -12.73 -13.46 10.78
N ALA A 290 -11.93 -13.44 11.86
CA ALA A 290 -11.41 -14.65 12.50
C ALA A 290 -12.50 -15.68 12.86
N ALA A 291 -13.67 -15.21 13.28
CA ALA A 291 -14.84 -16.05 13.60
C ALA A 291 -15.34 -16.90 12.41
N ALA A 292 -15.10 -16.48 11.17
CA ALA A 292 -15.53 -17.21 9.98
C ALA A 292 -14.64 -18.42 9.65
N ALA A 293 -13.45 -18.54 10.26
CA ALA A 293 -12.45 -19.56 9.91
C ALA A 293 -12.99 -21.01 9.92
N PRO A 294 -13.70 -21.52 10.96
CA PRO A 294 -14.24 -22.89 10.94
C PRO A 294 -15.31 -23.09 9.85
N VAL A 295 -16.14 -22.07 9.58
CA VAL A 295 -17.15 -22.12 8.52
C VAL A 295 -16.47 -22.17 7.15
N MET A 296 -15.46 -21.33 6.92
CA MET A 296 -14.69 -21.32 5.67
C MET A 296 -13.87 -22.60 5.46
N ALA A 297 -13.35 -23.22 6.52
CA ALA A 297 -12.69 -24.52 6.45
C ALA A 297 -13.64 -25.65 6.02
N SER A 298 -14.93 -25.57 6.39
CA SER A 298 -15.94 -26.54 5.92
C SER A 298 -16.21 -26.45 4.40
N LEU A 299 -15.89 -25.29 3.80
CA LEU A 299 -16.08 -24.98 2.39
C LEU A 299 -14.83 -25.20 1.53
N THR A 300 -13.68 -25.56 2.13
CA THR A 300 -12.43 -25.72 1.37
C THR A 300 -12.59 -26.73 0.24
N GLY A 301 -12.27 -26.28 -0.99
CA GLY A 301 -12.47 -27.03 -2.23
C GLY A 301 -13.82 -26.79 -2.94
N LEU A 302 -14.77 -26.06 -2.33
CA LEU A 302 -16.02 -25.68 -3.00
C LEU A 302 -15.89 -24.33 -3.71
N THR A 303 -16.39 -24.25 -4.94
CA THR A 303 -16.55 -23.02 -5.73
C THR A 303 -17.90 -22.38 -5.40
N TYR A 304 -17.98 -21.04 -5.36
CA TYR A 304 -19.22 -20.30 -5.09
C TYR A 304 -19.88 -19.76 -6.36
N HIS A 305 -21.11 -20.22 -6.64
CA HIS A 305 -21.91 -19.85 -7.79
C HIS A 305 -22.96 -18.80 -7.38
N ARG A 306 -22.67 -17.52 -7.62
CA ARG A 306 -23.49 -16.38 -7.19
C ARG A 306 -24.95 -16.49 -7.65
N GLU A 307 -25.16 -16.77 -8.93
CA GLU A 307 -26.49 -16.83 -9.58
C GLU A 307 -27.42 -17.86 -8.93
N ARG A 308 -26.85 -18.94 -8.41
CA ARG A 308 -27.58 -20.04 -7.76
C ARG A 308 -27.56 -19.93 -6.24
N ALA A 309 -26.79 -19.00 -5.67
CA ALA A 309 -26.50 -18.88 -4.24
C ALA A 309 -26.11 -20.23 -3.60
N LEU A 310 -25.12 -20.91 -4.20
CA LEU A 310 -24.69 -22.26 -3.85
C LEU A 310 -23.16 -22.40 -3.90
N TRP A 311 -22.62 -23.22 -3.00
CA TRP A 311 -21.25 -23.70 -3.03
C TRP A 311 -21.23 -25.14 -3.56
N THR A 312 -20.39 -25.49 -4.54
CA THR A 312 -20.29 -26.88 -5.04
C THR A 312 -18.84 -27.29 -5.36
N LEU A 313 -18.55 -28.59 -5.32
CA LEU A 313 -17.23 -29.14 -5.61
C LEU A 313 -16.92 -29.27 -7.12
N ASP A 314 -17.96 -29.34 -7.95
CA ASP A 314 -17.89 -29.73 -9.37
C ASP A 314 -18.84 -28.83 -10.17
N ASP A 315 -18.28 -27.77 -10.77
CA ASP A 315 -19.05 -26.75 -11.49
C ASP A 315 -19.71 -27.34 -12.75
N ALA A 316 -18.96 -28.11 -13.54
CA ALA A 316 -19.45 -28.70 -14.79
C ALA A 316 -20.62 -29.68 -14.54
N ARG A 317 -20.52 -30.52 -13.51
CA ARG A 317 -21.62 -31.43 -13.12
C ARG A 317 -22.77 -30.71 -12.45
N THR A 318 -22.51 -29.60 -11.75
CA THR A 318 -23.57 -28.74 -11.21
C THR A 318 -24.33 -28.05 -12.36
N ALA A 319 -23.64 -27.50 -13.35
CA ALA A 319 -24.22 -26.80 -14.49
C ALA A 319 -25.06 -27.71 -15.39
N THR A 320 -24.70 -28.98 -15.55
CA THR A 320 -25.48 -29.98 -16.31
C THR A 320 -26.68 -30.55 -15.55
N LEU A 321 -26.66 -30.52 -14.21
CA LEU A 321 -27.77 -30.97 -13.36
C LEU A 321 -28.76 -29.86 -12.99
N TRP A 322 -28.31 -28.61 -13.02
CA TRP A 322 -29.14 -27.44 -12.73
C TRP A 322 -30.02 -27.07 -13.93
N ASP A 323 -31.26 -26.65 -13.65
CA ASP A 323 -32.25 -26.28 -14.68
C ASP A 323 -33.02 -25.06 -14.17
N ASP A 324 -32.70 -23.88 -14.69
CA ASP A 324 -33.24 -22.59 -14.20
C ASP A 324 -34.76 -22.42 -14.42
N LYS A 325 -35.41 -23.36 -15.12
CA LYS A 325 -36.87 -23.43 -15.25
C LYS A 325 -37.54 -24.22 -14.11
N ARG A 326 -36.78 -24.88 -13.24
CA ARG A 326 -37.29 -25.65 -12.10
C ARG A 326 -37.21 -24.85 -10.81
N ASP A 327 -38.04 -25.25 -9.85
CA ASP A 327 -37.95 -24.73 -8.49
C ASP A 327 -36.61 -25.12 -7.83
N ARG A 328 -36.14 -24.26 -6.92
CA ARG A 328 -34.87 -24.44 -6.20
C ARG A 328 -34.81 -25.79 -5.49
N VAL A 329 -35.91 -26.25 -4.87
CA VAL A 329 -35.95 -27.47 -4.05
C VAL A 329 -35.77 -28.72 -4.91
N SER A 330 -36.39 -28.78 -6.10
CA SER A 330 -36.18 -29.86 -7.07
C SER A 330 -34.74 -29.89 -7.60
N ASN A 331 -34.12 -28.75 -7.88
CA ASN A 331 -32.72 -28.72 -8.31
C ASN A 331 -31.76 -29.17 -7.21
N LEU A 332 -31.96 -28.73 -5.96
CA LEU A 332 -31.19 -29.21 -4.80
C LEU A 332 -31.36 -30.73 -4.60
N ARG A 333 -32.59 -31.25 -4.74
CA ARG A 333 -32.88 -32.69 -4.69
C ARG A 333 -32.17 -33.47 -5.81
N ARG A 334 -32.06 -32.91 -7.03
CA ARG A 334 -31.28 -33.51 -8.14
C ARG A 334 -29.79 -33.56 -7.83
N LEU A 335 -29.20 -32.49 -7.28
CA LEU A 335 -27.80 -32.47 -6.84
C LEU A 335 -27.53 -33.52 -5.75
N GLN A 336 -28.45 -33.64 -4.78
CA GLN A 336 -28.39 -34.63 -3.71
C GLN A 336 -28.49 -36.07 -4.24
N GLN A 337 -29.45 -36.35 -5.14
CA GLN A 337 -29.59 -37.65 -5.82
C GLN A 337 -28.35 -38.03 -6.64
N ALA A 338 -27.74 -37.04 -7.32
CA ALA A 338 -26.49 -37.21 -8.05
C ALA A 338 -25.24 -37.33 -7.14
N LYS A 339 -25.39 -37.20 -5.81
CA LYS A 339 -24.32 -37.20 -4.80
C LYS A 339 -23.27 -36.11 -5.04
N VAL A 340 -23.67 -34.94 -5.56
CA VAL A 340 -22.81 -33.76 -5.65
C VAL A 340 -22.69 -33.15 -4.25
N ARG A 341 -21.47 -32.89 -3.77
CA ARG A 341 -21.25 -32.13 -2.52
C ARG A 341 -21.56 -30.66 -2.77
N PHE A 342 -22.57 -30.14 -2.07
CA PHE A 342 -22.94 -28.73 -2.08
C PHE A 342 -23.20 -28.19 -0.67
N ALA A 343 -23.20 -26.87 -0.52
CA ALA A 343 -23.70 -26.16 0.65
C ALA A 343 -24.53 -24.93 0.22
N GLU A 344 -25.66 -24.69 0.87
CA GLU A 344 -26.51 -23.53 0.57
C GLU A 344 -25.93 -22.25 1.17
N HIS A 345 -25.85 -21.18 0.38
CA HIS A 345 -25.29 -19.90 0.82
C HIS A 345 -26.00 -19.32 2.05
N ALA A 346 -27.33 -19.49 2.15
CA ALA A 346 -28.11 -19.06 3.30
C ALA A 346 -27.70 -19.81 4.59
N LEU A 347 -27.54 -21.14 4.52
CA LEU A 347 -27.09 -21.95 5.66
C LEU A 347 -25.67 -21.55 6.11
N VAL A 348 -24.77 -21.30 5.15
CA VAL A 348 -23.42 -20.82 5.42
C VAL A 348 -23.43 -19.43 6.06
N ARG A 349 -24.29 -18.51 5.60
CA ARG A 349 -24.48 -17.18 6.20
C ARG A 349 -24.93 -17.30 7.66
N THR A 350 -25.94 -18.13 7.94
CA THR A 350 -26.42 -18.42 9.30
C THR A 350 -25.31 -18.98 10.19
N GLN A 351 -24.56 -19.98 9.71
CA GLN A 351 -23.43 -20.55 10.47
C GLN A 351 -22.32 -19.53 10.75
N ALA A 352 -22.06 -18.60 9.82
CA ALA A 352 -21.11 -17.51 10.02
C ALA A 352 -21.64 -16.48 11.05
N THR A 353 -22.92 -16.11 11.01
CA THR A 353 -23.50 -15.18 12.00
C THR A 353 -23.60 -15.80 13.38
N GLU A 354 -23.92 -17.10 13.49
CA GLU A 354 -23.88 -17.88 14.74
C GLU A 354 -22.46 -17.97 15.33
N ALA A 355 -21.43 -18.02 14.49
CA ALA A 355 -20.03 -17.94 14.93
C ALA A 355 -19.59 -16.52 15.37
N GLY A 356 -20.43 -15.50 15.19
CA GLY A 356 -20.16 -14.10 15.56
C GLY A 356 -19.63 -13.22 14.43
N VAL A 357 -19.73 -13.65 13.17
CA VAL A 357 -19.37 -12.83 12.00
C VAL A 357 -20.51 -11.87 11.66
N SER A 358 -20.22 -10.58 11.51
CA SER A 358 -21.23 -9.61 11.03
C SER A 358 -21.65 -9.88 9.58
N GLU A 359 -22.89 -9.60 9.21
CA GLU A 359 -23.38 -9.85 7.85
C GLU A 359 -22.53 -9.14 6.76
N ALA A 360 -22.13 -7.89 7.01
CA ALA A 360 -21.22 -7.15 6.12
C ALA A 360 -19.82 -7.78 6.04
N GLY A 361 -19.34 -8.40 7.12
CA GLY A 361 -18.08 -9.17 7.12
C GLY A 361 -18.19 -10.47 6.32
N PHE A 362 -19.34 -11.14 6.37
CA PHE A 362 -19.61 -12.31 5.54
C PHE A 362 -19.74 -11.94 4.05
N ASP A 363 -20.53 -10.91 3.73
CA ASP A 363 -20.71 -10.45 2.35
C ASP A 363 -19.39 -9.92 1.75
N LEU A 364 -18.51 -9.32 2.58
CA LEU A 364 -17.12 -9.02 2.20
C LEU A 364 -16.32 -10.29 1.89
N LEU A 365 -16.32 -11.32 2.75
CA LEU A 365 -15.60 -12.57 2.49
C LEU A 365 -16.04 -13.20 1.15
N ILE A 366 -17.33 -13.19 0.86
CA ILE A 366 -17.92 -13.66 -0.40
C ILE A 366 -17.41 -12.84 -1.59
N GLU A 367 -17.28 -11.52 -1.45
CA GLU A 367 -16.68 -10.64 -2.46
C GLU A 367 -15.19 -10.97 -2.67
N LEU A 368 -14.40 -11.08 -1.61
CA LEU A 368 -12.95 -11.37 -1.67
C LEU A 368 -12.63 -12.74 -2.29
N ILE A 369 -13.50 -13.73 -2.09
CA ILE A 369 -13.36 -15.07 -2.69
C ILE A 369 -13.67 -15.04 -4.18
N ARG A 370 -14.69 -14.28 -4.60
CA ARG A 370 -15.13 -14.16 -6.00
C ARG A 370 -14.22 -13.30 -6.85
N VAL A 371 -13.65 -12.23 -6.28
CA VAL A 371 -12.77 -11.30 -6.98
C VAL A 371 -11.59 -12.05 -7.63
N ILE A 372 -11.29 -11.70 -8.89
CA ILE A 372 -10.04 -12.07 -9.55
C ILE A 372 -8.91 -11.22 -8.94
N PRO A 373 -7.98 -11.81 -8.17
CA PRO A 373 -6.96 -11.06 -7.45
C PRO A 373 -5.87 -10.57 -8.40
N THR A 374 -5.35 -9.37 -8.14
CA THR A 374 -4.15 -8.87 -8.82
C THR A 374 -2.93 -9.75 -8.46
N THR A 375 -1.89 -9.71 -9.30
CA THR A 375 -0.68 -10.55 -9.13
C THR A 375 -0.04 -10.42 -7.75
N ALA A 376 -0.02 -9.21 -7.19
CA ALA A 376 0.52 -8.91 -5.86
C ALA A 376 -0.33 -9.44 -4.69
N LEU A 377 -1.53 -9.95 -4.95
CA LEU A 377 -2.51 -10.36 -3.93
C LEU A 377 -3.03 -11.79 -4.14
N ARG A 378 -2.55 -12.49 -5.17
CA ARG A 378 -2.88 -13.88 -5.47
C ARG A 378 -2.72 -14.79 -4.25
N ASP A 379 -1.63 -14.60 -3.49
CA ASP A 379 -1.32 -15.38 -2.29
C ASP A 379 -2.32 -15.09 -1.15
N SER A 380 -2.75 -13.82 -1.00
CA SER A 380 -3.76 -13.43 0.00
C SER A 380 -5.13 -14.03 -0.33
N ALA A 381 -5.55 -13.98 -1.60
CA ALA A 381 -6.80 -14.60 -2.04
C ALA A 381 -6.75 -16.15 -1.97
N ALA A 382 -5.59 -16.76 -2.23
CA ALA A 382 -5.39 -18.19 -2.06
C ALA A 382 -5.53 -18.62 -0.59
N ARG A 383 -4.97 -17.84 0.36
CA ARG A 383 -5.12 -18.07 1.80
C ARG A 383 -6.59 -17.99 2.24
N ILE A 384 -7.32 -16.94 1.82
CA ILE A 384 -8.75 -16.79 2.12
C ILE A 384 -9.56 -18.01 1.61
N ARG A 385 -9.28 -18.48 0.39
CA ARG A 385 -9.91 -19.68 -0.19
C ARG A 385 -9.51 -20.99 0.49
N ALA A 386 -8.37 -21.03 1.18
CA ALA A 386 -7.92 -22.15 2.01
C ALA A 386 -8.49 -22.11 3.44
N GLY A 387 -9.27 -21.08 3.82
CA GLY A 387 -9.81 -20.91 5.17
C GLY A 387 -8.85 -20.23 6.16
N ASP A 388 -7.66 -19.81 5.71
CA ASP A 388 -6.77 -18.93 6.48
C ASP A 388 -7.25 -17.49 6.29
N LEU A 389 -7.73 -16.86 7.37
CA LEU A 389 -8.38 -15.56 7.36
C LEU A 389 -7.59 -14.52 8.19
N PRO A 390 -7.69 -13.22 7.84
CA PRO A 390 -7.21 -12.15 8.72
C PRO A 390 -8.06 -12.06 10.00
N VAL A 391 -7.51 -11.40 11.02
CA VAL A 391 -8.20 -11.18 12.30
C VAL A 391 -9.44 -10.31 12.07
N SER A 392 -9.25 -9.22 11.35
CA SER A 392 -10.31 -8.37 10.82
C SER A 392 -9.97 -7.84 9.43
N ALA A 393 -10.99 -7.35 8.73
CA ALA A 393 -10.81 -6.48 7.58
C ALA A 393 -11.40 -5.11 7.91
N GLU A 394 -10.68 -4.05 7.55
CA GLU A 394 -11.19 -2.69 7.64
C GLU A 394 -11.66 -2.25 6.25
N ILE A 395 -12.86 -1.64 6.19
CA ILE A 395 -13.39 -0.98 5.00
C ILE A 395 -13.43 0.52 5.25
N CYS A 396 -13.05 1.32 4.24
CA CYS A 396 -13.34 2.74 4.21
C CYS A 396 -14.01 3.08 2.87
N PRO A 397 -15.32 3.38 2.84
CA PRO A 397 -15.99 3.86 1.63
C PRO A 397 -15.47 5.25 1.27
N PHE A 398 -15.44 5.58 -0.02
CA PHE A 398 -15.02 6.87 -0.52
C PHE A 398 -15.83 7.29 -1.74
N THR A 399 -16.04 8.60 -1.91
CA THR A 399 -16.77 9.17 -3.05
C THR A 399 -16.03 10.38 -3.59
N GLY A 400 -16.26 10.73 -4.85
CA GLY A 400 -15.62 11.89 -5.46
C GLY A 400 -16.24 12.32 -6.78
N SER A 401 -15.86 13.53 -7.19
CA SER A 401 -16.27 14.13 -8.46
C SER A 401 -15.06 14.66 -9.21
N ARG A 402 -15.13 14.66 -10.55
CA ARG A 402 -14.00 14.99 -11.45
C ARG A 402 -12.80 14.04 -11.30
N GLY A 403 -13.07 12.75 -11.06
CA GLY A 403 -12.08 11.71 -11.30
C GLY A 403 -11.80 11.60 -12.80
N VAL A 404 -10.60 11.19 -13.19
CA VAL A 404 -10.25 10.96 -14.60
C VAL A 404 -9.97 9.48 -14.82
N VAL A 405 -10.82 8.82 -15.61
CA VAL A 405 -10.66 7.42 -16.00
C VAL A 405 -9.90 7.31 -17.32
N LEU A 406 -9.00 6.34 -17.39
CA LEU A 406 -8.23 5.98 -18.57
C LEU A 406 -8.95 4.86 -19.33
N LEU A 407 -9.42 5.14 -20.54
CA LEU A 407 -10.08 4.19 -21.42
C LEU A 407 -9.14 3.80 -22.56
N ASP A 408 -9.01 2.51 -22.88
CA ASP A 408 -8.23 2.05 -24.03
C ASP A 408 -9.05 2.13 -25.32
N THR A 409 -8.44 2.64 -26.39
CA THR A 409 -9.01 2.73 -27.75
C THR A 409 -8.28 1.81 -28.74
N GLY A 410 -7.51 0.85 -28.23
CA GLY A 410 -6.70 -0.11 -29.00
C GLY A 410 -5.38 0.47 -29.54
N THR A 411 -5.33 1.77 -29.83
CA THR A 411 -4.15 2.48 -30.34
C THR A 411 -3.65 3.61 -29.44
N SER A 412 -4.48 4.05 -28.49
CA SER A 412 -4.21 5.17 -27.61
C SER A 412 -5.13 5.12 -26.39
N TYR A 413 -4.87 5.95 -25.38
CA TYR A 413 -5.78 6.11 -24.26
C TYR A 413 -6.60 7.38 -24.40
N LEU A 414 -7.91 7.26 -24.16
CA LEU A 414 -8.83 8.38 -23.99
C LEU A 414 -9.00 8.65 -22.49
N GLU A 415 -8.74 9.89 -22.07
CA GLU A 415 -8.92 10.32 -20.69
C GLU A 415 -10.30 11.00 -20.57
N ARG A 416 -11.14 10.57 -19.61
CA ARG A 416 -12.53 11.03 -19.44
C ARG A 416 -12.82 11.44 -18.00
N GLU A 417 -13.43 12.61 -17.80
CA GLU A 417 -13.99 12.98 -16.48
C GLU A 417 -15.21 12.13 -16.12
N VAL A 418 -15.21 11.63 -14.87
CA VAL A 418 -16.27 10.83 -14.26
C VAL A 418 -16.45 11.24 -12.80
N ASP A 419 -17.65 10.98 -12.28
CA ASP A 419 -17.89 10.96 -10.84
C ASP A 419 -17.79 9.50 -10.37
N TYR A 420 -17.48 9.25 -9.09
CA TYR A 420 -17.10 7.90 -8.65
C TYR A 420 -17.41 7.62 -7.18
N GLU A 421 -17.60 6.34 -6.89
CA GLU A 421 -17.80 5.78 -5.56
C GLU A 421 -16.99 4.48 -5.44
N GLY A 422 -16.43 4.20 -4.26
CA GLY A 422 -15.65 3.00 -4.06
C GLY A 422 -15.45 2.63 -2.59
N ARG A 423 -14.76 1.52 -2.37
CA ARG A 423 -14.37 1.03 -1.05
C ARG A 423 -12.89 0.74 -1.04
N LEU A 424 -12.18 1.30 -0.07
CA LEU A 424 -10.85 0.85 0.33
C LEU A 424 -10.98 -0.34 1.30
N LEU A 425 -10.00 -1.23 1.25
CA LEU A 425 -9.87 -2.41 2.10
C LEU A 425 -8.45 -2.48 2.68
N ARG A 426 -8.34 -2.87 3.96
CA ARG A 426 -7.09 -3.25 4.63
C ARG A 426 -7.33 -4.56 5.38
N LEU A 427 -6.44 -5.54 5.22
CA LEU A 427 -6.54 -6.82 5.95
C LEU A 427 -5.59 -6.81 7.15
N VAL A 428 -6.13 -6.99 8.35
CA VAL A 428 -5.40 -6.83 9.61
C VAL A 428 -5.18 -8.21 10.24
N GLY A 429 -3.91 -8.59 10.42
CA GLY A 429 -3.54 -9.84 11.08
C GLY A 429 -2.10 -10.26 10.83
N PRO A 430 -1.58 -11.26 11.57
CA PRO A 430 -0.21 -11.74 11.40
C PRO A 430 0.00 -12.31 10.00
N GLY A 431 1.03 -11.82 9.30
CA GLY A 431 1.36 -12.24 7.94
C GLY A 431 0.37 -11.76 6.85
N TRP A 432 -0.58 -10.88 7.17
CA TRP A 432 -1.43 -10.22 6.19
C TRP A 432 -0.83 -8.87 5.76
N PRO A 433 -1.07 -8.41 4.52
CA PRO A 433 -0.48 -7.18 4.03
C PRO A 433 -1.20 -5.96 4.62
N ASP A 434 -0.59 -5.33 5.63
CA ASP A 434 -1.09 -4.11 6.27
C ASP A 434 -0.94 -2.86 5.38
N GLN A 435 -1.71 -2.83 4.29
CA GLN A 435 -1.80 -1.75 3.33
C GLN A 435 -3.25 -1.56 2.89
N TRP A 436 -3.71 -0.31 2.80
CA TRP A 436 -4.98 0.02 2.17
C TRP A 436 -4.89 -0.17 0.65
N ARG A 437 -5.92 -0.75 0.03
CA ARG A 437 -6.09 -0.85 -1.43
C ARG A 437 -7.54 -0.66 -1.85
N VAL A 438 -7.79 -0.22 -3.08
CA VAL A 438 -9.14 -0.13 -3.65
C VAL A 438 -9.69 -1.55 -3.89
N LEU A 439 -10.79 -1.90 -3.22
CA LEU A 439 -11.51 -3.17 -3.39
C LEU A 439 -12.45 -3.10 -4.59
N SER A 440 -13.37 -2.14 -4.55
CA SER A 440 -14.38 -1.90 -5.58
C SER A 440 -14.43 -0.42 -5.93
N LEU A 441 -14.71 -0.11 -7.19
CA LEU A 441 -14.87 1.26 -7.69
C LEU A 441 -15.93 1.26 -8.80
N SER A 442 -17.02 2.00 -8.58
CA SER A 442 -17.97 2.37 -9.63
C SER A 442 -17.63 3.75 -10.16
N VAL A 443 -17.84 3.96 -11.46
CA VAL A 443 -17.68 5.25 -12.12
C VAL A 443 -18.97 5.59 -12.86
N THR A 444 -19.49 6.79 -12.66
CA THR A 444 -20.68 7.30 -13.32
C THR A 444 -20.29 8.37 -14.34
N ALA A 445 -20.92 8.30 -15.51
CA ALA A 445 -20.75 9.33 -16.53
C ALA A 445 -21.36 10.63 -16.02
N ARG A 446 -20.50 11.62 -15.77
CA ARG A 446 -20.90 12.99 -15.46
C ARG A 446 -21.74 13.54 -16.64
N LYS A 447 -22.88 14.14 -16.33
CA LYS A 447 -23.83 14.72 -17.30
C LYS A 447 -23.43 16.15 -17.67
#